data_AF-A0A953WIJ0-F1
#
_entry.id   AF-A0A953WIJ0-F1
#
_cell.length_a   1.000
_cell.length_b   1.000
_cell.length_c   1.000
_cell.angle_alpha   90.00
_cell.angle_beta   90.00
_cell.angle_gamma   90.00
#
_symmetry.space_group_name_H-M   'P 1'
#
loop_
_entity.id
_entity.type
_entity.pdbx_description
1 polymer ?
#
loop_
_entity_poly.entity_id
_entity_poly.type
_entity_poly.pdbx_seq_one_letter_code
_entity_poly.pdbx_strand_id
1 'polypeptide(L)' 'MMLSLSSQAYLSAPHETLAAIVAGDAWYQTKMPILGKIDLVTRHGAIHVVLKDKERFVVDARHAGHKSPFGMPFLP' A
#
# COMPACT_ATOMS: atom_id res chain seq x y z
N MET A 1 1.54 -17.85 6.78
CA MET A 1 2.75 -17.07 7.12
C MET A 1 2.58 -15.69 6.51
N MET A 2 2.78 -14.61 7.26
CA MET A 2 2.57 -13.25 6.75
C MET A 2 3.89 -12.69 6.22
N LEU A 3 3.88 -12.12 5.00
CA LEU A 3 5.07 -11.53 4.38
C LEU A 3 5.66 -10.45 5.30
N SER A 4 6.99 -10.40 5.39
CA SER A 4 7.71 -9.27 5.99
C SER A 4 8.52 -8.57 4.91
N LEU A 5 8.04 -7.41 4.48
CA LEU A 5 8.66 -6.59 3.42
C LEU A 5 10.05 -6.05 3.81
N SER A 6 10.35 -5.99 5.11
CA SER A 6 11.65 -5.53 5.62
C SER A 6 12.62 -6.69 5.92
N SER A 7 12.23 -7.94 5.68
CA SER A 7 13.10 -9.08 5.97
C SER A 7 14.19 -9.25 4.92
N GLN A 8 15.38 -9.66 5.35
CA GLN A 8 16.50 -9.89 4.42
C GLN A 8 16.17 -10.97 3.39
N ALA A 9 15.46 -12.03 3.78
CA ALA A 9 15.05 -13.11 2.89
C ALA A 9 14.17 -12.61 1.72
N TYR A 10 13.24 -11.69 2.02
CA TYR A 10 12.44 -11.05 0.99
C TYR A 10 13.28 -10.12 0.11
N LEU A 11 14.12 -9.27 0.71
CA LEU A 11 14.92 -8.30 -0.02
C LEU A 11 15.98 -8.95 -0.94
N SER A 12 16.52 -10.11 -0.56
CA SER A 12 17.52 -10.82 -1.37
C SER A 12 16.91 -11.54 -2.57
N ALA A 13 15.68 -12.04 -2.47
CA ALA A 13 15.05 -12.85 -3.50
C ALA A 13 13.51 -12.67 -3.49
N PRO A 14 12.99 -11.49 -3.88
CA PRO A 14 11.56 -11.18 -3.74
C PRO A 14 10.70 -11.89 -4.78
N HIS A 15 11.28 -12.31 -5.91
CA HIS A 15 10.54 -12.70 -7.11
C HIS A 15 9.60 -13.89 -6.90
N GLU A 16 10.08 -14.97 -6.27
CA GLU A 16 9.26 -16.17 -6.05
C GLU A 16 8.11 -15.87 -5.09
N THR A 17 8.39 -15.10 -4.05
CA THR A 17 7.37 -14.68 -3.07
C THR A 17 6.32 -13.77 -3.72
N LEU A 18 6.74 -12.82 -4.57
CA LEU A 18 5.82 -11.96 -5.31
C LEU A 18 5.00 -12.75 -6.32
N ALA A 19 5.61 -13.69 -7.04
CA ALA A 19 4.89 -14.54 -7.99
C ALA A 19 3.81 -15.38 -7.30
N ALA A 20 4.12 -15.95 -6.14
CA ALA A 20 3.14 -16.69 -5.33
C ALA A 20 1.98 -15.79 -4.87
N ILE A 21 2.25 -14.54 -4.49
CA ILE A 21 1.21 -13.58 -4.07
C ILE A 21 0.35 -13.14 -5.27
N VAL A 22 0.96 -12.84 -6.41
CA VAL A 22 0.25 -12.43 -7.64
C VAL A 22 -0.65 -13.55 -8.16
N ALA A 23 -0.21 -14.81 -8.06
CA ALA A 23 -0.99 -15.99 -8.43
C ALA A 23 -2.24 -16.18 -7.54
N GLY A 24 -2.21 -15.65 -6.32
CA GLY A 24 -3.35 -15.60 -5.41
C GLY A 24 -4.31 -14.46 -5.77
N ASP A 25 -4.78 -13.75 -4.74
CA ASP A 25 -5.71 -12.64 -4.88
C ASP A 25 -5.01 -11.33 -5.32
N ALA A 26 -5.78 -10.36 -5.79
CA ALA A 26 -5.32 -9.01 -6.12
C ALA A 26 -4.84 -8.23 -4.90
N TRP A 27 -5.33 -8.60 -3.72
CA TRP A 27 -5.03 -7.97 -2.43
C TRP A 27 -4.28 -8.93 -1.51
N TYR A 28 -3.27 -8.43 -0.83
CA TYR A 28 -2.50 -9.22 0.13
C TYR A 28 -2.18 -8.41 1.39
N GLN A 29 -2.61 -8.90 2.54
CA GLN A 29 -2.34 -8.24 3.81
C GLN A 29 -0.95 -8.60 4.36
N THR A 30 -0.17 -7.59 4.72
CA THR A 30 1.14 -7.73 5.37
C THR A 30 1.22 -6.81 6.59
N LYS A 31 2.32 -6.92 7.35
CA LYS A 31 2.64 -6.01 8.44
C LYS A 31 3.98 -5.35 8.17
N MET A 32 4.01 -4.03 8.29
CA MET A 32 5.22 -3.23 8.33
C MET A 32 5.53 -2.80 9.76
N PRO A 33 6.83 -2.72 10.15
CA PRO A 33 7.23 -2.34 11.49
C PRO A 33 6.71 -0.96 11.95
N ILE A 34 6.54 -0.02 11.03
CA ILE A 34 6.14 1.37 11.34
C ILE A 34 4.66 1.63 11.05
N LEU A 35 4.15 1.11 9.93
CA LEU A 35 2.78 1.38 9.46
C LEU A 35 1.74 0.39 9.99
N GLY A 36 2.17 -0.67 10.70
CA GLY A 36 1.25 -1.70 11.18
C GLY A 36 0.77 -2.61 10.05
N LYS A 37 -0.50 -3.02 10.08
CA LYS A 37 -1.08 -3.87 9.03
C LYS A 37 -1.39 -3.01 7.80
N ILE A 38 -0.95 -3.45 6.64
CA ILE A 38 -1.20 -2.78 5.37
C ILE A 38 -1.67 -3.80 4.33
N ASP A 39 -2.48 -3.35 3.38
CA ASP A 39 -2.90 -4.15 2.25
C ASP A 39 -2.09 -3.77 1.01
N LEU A 40 -1.54 -4.78 0.35
CA LEU A 40 -0.80 -4.65 -0.90
C LEU A 40 -1.71 -4.99 -2.07
N VAL A 41 -1.57 -4.24 -3.16
CA VAL A 41 -2.24 -4.53 -4.42
C VAL A 41 -1.20 -5.06 -5.40
N THR A 42 -1.40 -6.27 -5.89
CA THR A 42 -0.36 -7.00 -6.65
C THR A 42 -0.66 -7.15 -8.14
N ARG A 43 -1.92 -6.97 -8.54
CA ARG A 43 -2.34 -7.10 -9.94
C ARG A 43 -2.37 -5.75 -10.63
N HIS A 44 -1.76 -5.68 -11.81
CA HIS A 44 -1.68 -4.46 -12.63
C HIS A 44 -3.03 -3.74 -12.80
N GLY A 45 -4.10 -4.46 -13.13
CA GLY A 45 -5.44 -3.87 -13.27
C GLY A 45 -5.97 -3.26 -11.96
N ALA A 46 -5.78 -3.94 -10.84
CA ALA A 46 -6.20 -3.45 -9.53
C ALA A 46 -5.35 -2.25 -9.08
N ILE A 47 -4.04 -2.25 -9.36
CA ILE A 47 -3.15 -1.11 -9.10
C ILE A 47 -3.66 0.12 -9.87
N HIS A 48 -4.01 -0.03 -11.14
CA HIS A 48 -4.56 1.08 -11.92
C HIS A 48 -5.87 1.63 -11.38
N VAL A 49 -6.75 0.78 -10.85
CA VAL A 49 -8.00 1.22 -10.21
C VAL A 49 -7.68 2.04 -8.98
N VAL A 50 -6.80 1.54 -8.10
CA VAL A 50 -6.41 2.24 -6.85
C VAL A 50 -5.72 3.57 -7.13
N LEU A 51 -4.82 3.62 -8.11
CA LEU A 51 -4.11 4.86 -8.46
C LEU A 51 -5.02 5.93 -9.10
N LYS A 52 -6.13 5.52 -9.72
CA LYS A 52 -7.10 6.44 -10.35
C LYS A 52 -8.20 6.88 -9.39
N ASP A 53 -8.49 6.10 -8.36
CA ASP A 53 -9.54 6.37 -7.38
C ASP A 53 -9.06 7.33 -6.29
N LYS A 54 -9.09 8.62 -6.62
CA LYS A 54 -8.71 9.73 -5.73
C LYS A 54 -9.72 10.02 -4.62
N GLU A 55 -10.93 9.45 -4.73
CA GLU A 55 -12.00 9.63 -3.72
C GLU A 55 -11.77 8.71 -2.53
N ARG A 56 -11.33 7.47 -2.79
CA ARG A 56 -11.11 6.46 -1.75
C ARG A 56 -9.67 6.39 -1.28
N PHE A 57 -8.71 6.75 -2.13
CA PHE A 57 -7.29 6.64 -1.83
C PHE A 57 -6.60 8.00 -1.93
N VAL A 58 -5.87 8.35 -0.88
CA VAL A 58 -5.01 9.54 -0.83
C VAL A 58 -3.55 9.13 -0.93
N VAL A 59 -2.76 9.92 -1.64
CA VAL A 59 -1.31 9.67 -1.81
C VAL A 59 -0.55 9.91 -0.49
N ASP A 60 -1.05 10.83 0.33
CA ASP A 60 -0.50 11.10 1.65
C ASP A 60 -1.54 10.71 2.70
N ALA A 61 -1.17 9.79 3.60
CA ALA A 61 -2.03 9.36 4.69
C ALA A 61 -2.48 10.54 5.59
N ARG A 62 -1.71 11.62 5.64
CA ARG A 62 -2.06 12.85 6.38
C ARG A 62 -3.21 13.62 5.75
N HIS A 63 -3.48 13.41 4.46
CA HIS A 63 -4.61 14.00 3.75
C HIS A 63 -5.87 13.13 3.81
N ALA A 64 -5.81 11.95 4.42
CA ALA A 64 -6.99 11.11 4.60
C ALA A 64 -8.00 11.85 5.50
N GLY A 65 -9.15 12.22 4.92
CA GLY A 65 -10.21 12.97 5.62
C GLY A 65 -10.03 14.49 5.70
N HIS A 66 -8.96 15.06 5.14
CA HIS A 66 -8.76 16.52 5.07
C HIS A 66 -9.04 17.03 3.65
N LYS A 67 -9.91 18.04 3.50
CA LYS A 67 -10.23 18.68 2.21
C LYS A 67 -9.12 19.61 1.67
N SER A 68 -7.96 19.69 2.34
CA SER A 68 -6.86 20.59 1.95
C SER A 68 -5.58 19.78 1.65
N PRO A 69 -4.93 20.01 0.49
CA PRO A 69 -3.68 19.34 0.09
C PRO A 69 -2.44 19.85 0.84
N PHE A 70 -2.61 20.83 1.73
CA PHE A 70 -1.59 21.28 2.67
C PHE A 70 -2.24 21.34 4.04
N GLY A 71 -1.74 20.54 4.98
CA GLY A 71 -2.16 20.54 6.39
C GLY A 71 -1.83 21.83 7.16
N MET A 72 -1.87 22.98 6.50
CA MET A 72 -1.85 24.27 7.17
C MET A 72 -3.30 24.69 7.44
N PRO A 73 -3.67 25.00 8.70
CA PRO A 73 -4.90 25.71 8.94
C PRO A 73 -4.81 27.01 8.14
N PHE A 74 -5.80 27.26 7.27
CA PHE A 74 -6.00 28.60 6.74
C PHE A 74 -6.15 29.52 7.96
N LEU A 75 -5.10 30.27 8.28
CA LEU A 75 -5.20 31.38 9.21
C LEU A 75 -6.12 32.42 8.57
N PRO A 76 -7.00 33.06 9.36
CA PRO A 76 -8.03 33.97 8.87
C PRO A 76 -7.46 35.16 8.08
#